data_AF-A0A817N1A1-F1
#
_entry.id   AF-A0A817N1A1-F1
#
_cell.length_a   1.000
_cell.length_b   1.000
_cell.length_c   1.000
_cell.angle_alpha   90.00
_cell.angle_beta   90.00
_cell.angle_gamma   90.00
#
_symmetry.space_group_name_H-M   'P 1'
#
loop_
_entity.id
_entity.type
_entity.pdbx_description
1 polymer ?
#
loop_
_entity_poly.entity_id
_entity_poly.type
_entity_poly.pdbx_seq_one_letter_code
_entity_poly.pdbx_strand_id
1 'polypeptide(L)'
;MNDSIIQLSDLPDEILMIILKKLHNSYVLYSLIGVNKRLDTIAKDSIFTEYLTLIPPFNGLNEFTDTILDRFCSEVLPKIHHKIEWLNTESLYIERILLATNYPVLHGLGLYDLASEAARNLFTDRSFLIRIFKNQILSLVIHINKCQEPSSSIKDINTFIYTQILIMFKNLRYLNFGPIASDYHQLTFGVSPPNVFSSILLELCVVVDSYADCLYLLDGRFHQLKTFYVTICSSDVSSLPLINSEKKKLSNLKCFMLTHKSVLLIYNTFLIPLLHRMSNLEELSLYFVNHDTPIIDGNNLEMNIMNYMRKLKEFKFNIRSVTPFNNQVNLPSNDDIKNTFKNFKNNQIISSIDYFPKANEFHCHIYSYPYTLMYYDNISNNFRGGLFKCVRKISLFDERPFEHEFFLRLSQSFPFMTQLVLHNRESQKNDNQQRSIIEYFHLIILDLLQAHENYVEQFFNNAKMCLLNNIHLHVDYNTLQRVTDNFTSDATRMNCFKIVCLILYNKPELCLDLKDYFPHAEIR
;
A
#
# COMPACT_ATOMS: atom_id res chain seq x y z
N MET A 1 18.39 40.49 26.29
CA MET A 1 17.86 39.20 26.79
C MET A 1 18.93 38.17 26.50
N ASN A 2 19.48 37.53 27.53
CA ASN A 2 20.43 36.44 27.34
C ASN A 2 19.61 35.18 27.05
N ASP A 3 19.46 34.83 25.77
CA ASP A 3 18.85 33.56 25.40
C ASP A 3 19.75 32.43 25.92
N SER A 4 19.30 31.76 26.97
CA SER A 4 19.97 30.57 27.48
C SER A 4 19.87 29.47 26.43
N ILE A 5 20.97 29.20 25.72
CA ILE A 5 21.08 28.09 24.79
C ILE A 5 21.13 26.81 25.64
N ILE A 6 19.98 26.13 25.77
CA ILE A 6 19.94 24.79 26.37
C ILE A 6 20.60 23.84 25.37
N GLN A 7 21.74 23.26 25.75
CA GLN A 7 22.37 22.24 24.93
C GLN A 7 21.64 20.90 25.13
N LEU A 8 21.65 20.05 24.09
CA LEU A 8 21.05 18.72 24.18
C LEU A 8 21.66 17.90 25.33
N SER A 9 22.94 18.13 25.64
CA SER A 9 23.66 17.52 26.76
C SER A 9 23.13 17.91 28.14
N ASP A 10 22.38 19.01 28.25
CA ASP A 10 21.88 19.52 29.53
C ASP A 10 20.53 18.88 29.90
N LEU A 11 19.88 18.22 28.95
CA LEU A 11 18.60 17.54 29.17
C LEU A 11 18.82 16.20 29.90
N PRO A 12 17.93 15.78 30.82
CA PRO A 12 17.94 14.44 31.40
C PRO A 12 17.79 13.33 30.34
N ASP A 13 18.30 12.13 30.63
CA ASP A 13 18.28 10.99 29.71
C ASP A 13 16.85 10.62 29.30
N GLU A 14 15.88 10.74 30.20
CA GLU A 14 14.47 10.45 29.95
C GLU A 14 13.88 11.40 28.90
N ILE A 15 14.21 12.69 28.98
CA ILE A 15 13.76 13.70 28.03
C ILE A 15 14.43 13.48 26.68
N LEU A 16 15.73 13.19 26.67
CA LEU A 16 16.46 12.83 25.45
C LEU A 16 15.84 11.62 24.77
N MET A 17 15.53 10.55 25.51
CA MET A 17 14.88 9.37 24.97
C MET A 17 13.51 9.69 24.37
N ILE A 18 12.71 10.55 25.01
CA ILE A 18 11.40 10.98 24.47
C ILE A 18 11.56 11.73 23.15
N ILE A 19 12.58 12.58 23.04
CA ILE A 19 12.85 13.35 21.82
C ILE A 19 13.39 12.42 20.72
N LEU A 20 14.42 11.63 21.02
CA LEU A 20 15.10 10.77 20.05
C LEU A 20 14.21 9.64 19.52
N LYS A 21 13.27 9.12 20.34
CA LYS A 21 12.27 8.14 19.88
C LYS A 21 11.34 8.67 18.79
N LYS A 22 11.25 9.98 18.61
CA LYS A 22 10.47 10.60 17.51
C LYS A 22 11.28 10.70 16.22
N LEU A 23 12.59 10.45 16.27
CA LEU A 23 13.48 10.48 15.12
C LEU A 23 13.67 9.07 14.55
N HIS A 24 14.07 9.02 13.28
CA HIS A 24 14.46 7.75 12.67
C HIS A 24 15.72 7.21 13.33
N ASN A 25 15.72 5.92 13.70
CA ASN A 25 16.81 5.25 14.41
C ASN A 25 18.19 5.46 13.74
N SER A 26 18.26 5.40 12.42
CA SER A 26 19.51 5.56 11.69
C SER A 26 20.08 6.98 11.81
N TYR A 27 19.25 8.02 11.87
CA TYR A 27 19.73 9.38 12.13
C TYR A 27 20.25 9.54 13.55
N VAL A 28 19.60 8.91 14.53
CA VAL A 28 20.07 8.92 15.93
C VAL A 28 21.44 8.25 16.01
N LEU A 29 21.56 7.03 15.47
CA LEU A 29 22.80 6.25 15.51
C LEU A 29 23.95 6.97 14.79
N TYR A 30 23.70 7.47 13.59
CA TYR A 30 24.68 8.24 12.84
C TYR A 30 25.11 9.50 13.58
N SER A 31 24.15 10.27 14.11
CA SER A 31 24.45 11.58 14.68
C SER A 31 25.11 11.49 16.05
N LEU A 32 24.81 10.45 16.84
CA LEU A 32 25.21 10.40 18.24
C LEU A 32 26.41 9.48 18.50
N ILE A 33 26.60 8.40 17.74
CA ILE A 33 27.69 7.46 18.01
C ILE A 33 29.05 8.10 17.70
N GLY A 34 29.93 8.09 18.70
CA GLY A 34 31.26 8.70 18.66
C GLY A 34 31.28 10.16 19.13
N VAL A 35 30.13 10.79 19.42
CA VAL A 35 30.08 12.20 19.84
C VAL A 35 30.50 12.36 21.30
N ASN A 36 29.85 11.65 22.22
CA ASN A 36 30.28 11.58 23.62
C ASN A 36 29.82 10.28 24.27
N LYS A 37 30.43 9.92 25.41
CA LYS A 37 30.18 8.65 26.10
C LYS A 37 28.72 8.47 26.54
N ARG A 38 28.04 9.54 26.97
CA ARG A 38 26.66 9.50 27.46
C ARG A 38 25.67 9.24 26.32
N LEU A 39 25.79 10.00 25.24
CA LEU A 39 24.99 9.85 24.02
C LEU A 39 25.27 8.51 23.33
N ASP A 40 26.50 8.01 23.40
CA ASP A 40 26.84 6.65 22.98
C ASP A 40 26.05 5.59 23.74
N THR A 41 25.92 5.75 25.06
CA THR A 41 25.13 4.82 25.88
C THR A 41 23.66 4.87 25.49
N ILE A 42 23.10 6.06 25.28
CA ILE A 42 21.72 6.27 24.84
C ILE A 42 21.48 5.67 23.44
N ALA A 43 22.36 5.96 22.48
CA ALA A 43 22.21 5.49 21.11
C ALA A 43 22.37 3.96 20.98
N LYS A 44 23.09 3.32 21.90
CA LYS A 44 23.25 1.85 21.96
C LYS A 44 22.14 1.15 22.73
N ASP A 45 21.12 1.89 23.20
CA ASP A 45 19.92 1.32 23.79
C ASP A 45 19.17 0.45 22.77
N SER A 46 18.53 -0.62 23.25
CA SER A 46 17.85 -1.60 22.39
C SER A 46 16.77 -0.96 21.51
N ILE A 47 16.14 0.11 21.99
CA ILE A 47 15.09 0.82 21.27
C ILE A 47 15.58 1.36 19.91
N PHE A 48 16.87 1.68 19.77
CA PHE A 48 17.46 2.14 18.52
C PHE A 48 18.21 1.06 17.76
N THR A 49 18.67 0.00 18.43
CA THR A 49 19.58 -1.00 17.84
C THR A 49 18.92 -2.32 17.47
N GLU A 50 17.83 -2.74 18.14
CA GLU A 50 17.18 -4.04 17.86
C GLU A 50 16.55 -4.07 16.47
N TYR A 51 15.82 -3.00 16.12
CA TYR A 51 15.21 -2.81 14.82
C TYR A 51 15.91 -1.66 14.12
N LEU A 52 16.72 -1.96 13.10
CA LEU A 52 17.46 -0.96 12.34
C LEU A 52 16.85 -0.76 10.95
N THR A 53 16.57 0.48 10.58
CA THR A 53 16.08 0.83 9.25
C THR A 53 17.10 1.71 8.53
N LEU A 54 17.65 1.20 7.45
CA LEU A 54 18.58 1.89 6.53
C LEU A 54 17.90 2.06 5.17
N ILE A 55 16.69 2.63 5.21
CA ILE A 55 15.90 3.06 4.07
C ILE A 55 15.76 4.58 4.20
N PRO A 56 16.00 5.38 3.15
CA PRO A 56 15.68 6.79 3.13
C PRO A 56 14.21 6.99 3.47
N PRO A 57 13.86 8.02 4.26
CA PRO A 57 12.46 8.38 4.39
C PRO A 57 11.89 8.71 3.00
N PHE A 58 10.65 8.26 2.75
CA PHE A 58 9.90 8.37 1.47
C PHE A 58 9.79 9.78 0.85
N ASN A 59 10.37 10.80 1.48
CA ASN A 59 10.28 12.20 1.09
C ASN A 59 11.41 12.64 0.14
N GLY A 60 12.29 11.74 -0.31
CA GLY A 60 13.34 12.00 -1.32
C GLY A 60 14.45 12.99 -0.91
N LEU A 61 14.29 13.71 0.21
CA LEU A 61 15.16 14.82 0.59
C LEU A 61 16.45 14.41 1.31
N ASN A 62 16.62 13.13 1.69
CA ASN A 62 17.78 12.66 2.43
C ASN A 62 18.15 11.22 2.02
N GLU A 63 18.59 11.03 0.77
CA GLU A 63 19.28 9.79 0.41
C GLU A 63 20.50 9.60 1.33
N PHE A 64 20.77 8.34 1.70
CA PHE A 64 22.01 7.98 2.37
C PHE A 64 23.17 8.26 1.44
N THR A 65 23.82 9.42 1.58
CA THR A 65 25.05 9.70 0.84
C THR A 65 26.09 8.62 1.17
N ASP A 66 26.99 8.34 0.22
CA ASP A 66 28.05 7.35 0.43
C ASP A 66 28.86 7.60 1.70
N THR A 67 29.08 8.87 2.06
CA THR A 67 29.78 9.25 3.28
C THR A 67 29.06 8.82 4.57
N ILE A 68 27.72 8.94 4.59
CA ILE A 68 26.90 8.50 5.73
C ILE A 68 26.97 6.98 5.84
N LEU A 69 26.86 6.29 4.70
CA LEU A 69 26.89 4.83 4.65
C LEU A 69 28.26 4.26 5.03
N ASP A 70 29.35 4.86 4.56
CA ASP A 70 30.72 4.45 4.89
C ASP A 70 30.97 4.56 6.40
N ARG A 71 30.53 5.66 7.01
CA ARG A 71 30.60 5.81 8.48
C ARG A 71 29.74 4.77 9.19
N PHE A 72 28.55 4.45 8.65
CA PHE A 72 27.72 3.41 9.22
C PHE A 72 28.43 2.04 9.22
N CYS A 73 28.97 1.65 8.08
CA CYS A 73 29.65 0.37 7.90
C CYS A 73 30.95 0.26 8.70
N SER A 74 31.75 1.34 8.77
CA SER A 74 33.06 1.31 9.41
C SER A 74 33.04 1.62 10.90
N GLU A 75 32.12 2.46 11.39
CA GLU A 75 32.14 2.94 12.78
C GLU A 75 30.92 2.51 13.61
N VAL A 76 29.73 2.53 13.02
CA VAL A 76 28.47 2.34 13.77
C VAL A 76 28.14 0.86 13.90
N LEU A 77 27.99 0.15 12.77
CA LEU A 77 27.58 -1.25 12.73
C LEU A 77 28.51 -2.15 13.56
N PRO A 78 29.85 -2.02 13.53
CA PRO A 78 30.74 -2.80 14.40
C PRO A 78 30.50 -2.62 15.91
N LYS A 79 29.85 -1.52 16.33
CA LYS A 79 29.54 -1.27 17.75
C LYS A 79 28.18 -1.85 18.19
N ILE A 80 27.26 -2.09 17.25
CA ILE A 80 25.86 -2.45 17.56
C ILE A 80 25.39 -3.78 16.95
N HIS A 81 26.16 -4.40 16.05
CA HIS A 81 25.75 -5.58 15.27
C HIS A 81 25.22 -6.76 16.09
N HIS A 82 25.74 -6.96 17.31
CA HIS A 82 25.34 -8.03 18.22
C HIS A 82 23.97 -7.81 18.85
N LYS A 83 23.36 -6.63 18.66
CA LYS A 83 22.01 -6.29 19.12
C LYS A 83 20.99 -6.21 18.00
N ILE A 84 21.40 -6.23 16.74
CA ILE A 84 20.49 -6.05 15.60
C ILE A 84 19.76 -7.36 15.35
N GLU A 85 18.47 -7.34 15.70
CA GLU A 85 17.54 -8.45 15.55
C GLU A 85 16.77 -8.39 14.23
N TRP A 86 16.48 -7.17 13.78
CA TRP A 86 15.84 -6.86 12.51
C TRP A 86 16.58 -5.77 11.74
N LEU A 87 16.80 -5.99 10.45
CA LEU A 87 17.45 -5.03 9.56
C LEU A 87 16.62 -4.80 8.30
N ASN A 88 16.26 -3.54 8.04
CA ASN A 88 15.73 -3.11 6.75
C ASN A 88 16.80 -2.36 5.95
N THR A 89 16.94 -2.67 4.67
CA THR A 89 17.88 -2.00 3.77
C THR A 89 17.31 -1.90 2.36
N GLU A 90 17.70 -0.86 1.63
CA GLU A 90 17.46 -0.74 0.20
C GLU A 90 18.51 -1.47 -0.63
N SER A 91 18.12 -1.81 -1.85
CA SER A 91 18.89 -2.56 -2.85
C SER A 91 20.31 -2.02 -3.07
N LEU A 92 20.46 -0.70 -3.12
CA LEU A 92 21.74 -0.02 -3.34
C LEU A 92 22.78 -0.31 -2.25
N TYR A 93 22.33 -0.66 -1.04
CA TYR A 93 23.19 -0.74 0.15
C TYR A 93 23.31 -2.15 0.74
N ILE A 94 22.52 -3.12 0.24
CA ILE A 94 22.42 -4.49 0.80
C ILE A 94 23.79 -5.12 1.01
N GLU A 95 24.62 -5.15 -0.03
CA GLU A 95 25.91 -5.85 0.04
C GLU A 95 26.87 -5.17 1.02
N ARG A 96 26.98 -3.83 0.95
CA ARG A 96 27.85 -3.04 1.84
C ARG A 96 27.46 -3.23 3.31
N ILE A 97 26.17 -3.15 3.62
CA ILE A 97 25.68 -3.28 5.00
C ILE A 97 25.87 -4.71 5.50
N LEU A 98 25.38 -5.70 4.75
CA LEU A 98 25.38 -7.09 5.21
C LEU A 98 26.77 -7.72 5.27
N LEU A 99 27.75 -7.19 4.53
CA LEU A 99 29.15 -7.63 4.60
C LEU A 99 30.00 -6.79 5.58
N ALA A 100 29.50 -5.68 6.11
CA ALA A 100 30.28 -4.81 7.00
C ALA A 100 30.66 -5.50 8.32
N THR A 101 29.84 -6.42 8.81
CA THR A 101 30.03 -7.09 10.09
C THR A 101 29.26 -8.42 10.14
N ASN A 102 29.50 -9.22 11.18
CA ASN A 102 28.71 -10.42 11.45
C ASN A 102 27.49 -10.05 12.29
N TYR A 103 26.29 -10.49 11.94
CA TYR A 103 25.08 -10.17 12.69
C TYR A 103 24.59 -11.41 13.44
N PRO A 104 25.08 -11.74 14.65
CA PRO A 104 24.84 -13.05 15.26
C PRO A 104 23.38 -13.29 15.69
N VAL A 105 22.58 -12.24 15.89
CA VAL A 105 21.19 -12.33 16.40
C VAL A 105 20.14 -11.87 15.39
N LEU A 106 20.55 -11.58 14.15
CA LEU A 106 19.66 -11.08 13.09
C LEU A 106 18.72 -12.19 12.62
N HIS A 107 17.47 -12.13 13.00
CA HIS A 107 16.47 -13.12 12.61
C HIS A 107 15.42 -12.55 11.65
N GLY A 108 15.36 -11.22 11.51
CA GLY A 108 14.50 -10.52 10.57
C GLY A 108 15.28 -9.72 9.53
N LEU A 109 14.93 -9.86 8.25
CA LEU A 109 15.57 -9.13 7.16
C LEU A 109 14.52 -8.53 6.23
N GLY A 110 14.61 -7.24 5.97
CA GLY A 110 13.78 -6.52 5.01
C GLY A 110 14.62 -5.94 3.88
N LEU A 111 14.32 -6.33 2.65
CA LEU A 111 15.01 -5.90 1.44
C LEU A 111 14.05 -5.11 0.55
N TYR A 112 14.37 -3.84 0.35
CA TYR A 112 13.47 -2.87 -0.29
C TYR A 112 14.06 -2.39 -1.62
N ASP A 113 13.19 -1.94 -2.51
CA ASP A 113 13.59 -1.31 -3.78
C ASP A 113 14.47 -2.20 -4.68
N LEU A 114 14.29 -3.52 -4.60
CA LEU A 114 15.11 -4.48 -5.33
C LEU A 114 14.74 -4.54 -6.81
N ALA A 115 15.64 -4.11 -7.71
CA ALA A 115 15.50 -4.44 -9.13
C ALA A 115 15.44 -5.97 -9.33
N SER A 116 14.60 -6.47 -10.24
CA SER A 116 14.37 -7.91 -10.38
C SER A 116 15.65 -8.69 -10.71
N GLU A 117 16.56 -8.12 -11.49
CA GLU A 117 17.85 -8.75 -11.81
C GLU A 117 18.81 -8.76 -10.60
N ALA A 118 18.82 -7.69 -9.80
CA ALA A 118 19.59 -7.65 -8.55
C ALA A 118 19.05 -8.70 -7.56
N ALA A 119 17.73 -8.80 -7.42
CA ALA A 119 17.08 -9.83 -6.61
C ALA A 119 17.42 -11.24 -7.12
N ARG A 120 17.35 -11.47 -8.43
CA ARG A 120 17.72 -12.75 -9.04
C ARG A 120 19.13 -13.17 -8.65
N ASN A 121 20.11 -12.27 -8.79
CA ASN A 121 21.50 -12.52 -8.43
C ASN A 121 21.68 -12.79 -6.93
N LEU A 122 20.96 -12.01 -6.10
CA LEU A 122 20.95 -12.11 -4.65
C LEU A 122 20.36 -13.44 -4.14
N PHE A 123 19.48 -14.09 -4.91
CA PHE A 123 18.86 -15.37 -4.57
C PHE A 123 19.36 -16.54 -5.42
N THR A 124 20.62 -16.49 -5.89
CA THR A 124 21.32 -17.67 -6.46
C THR A 124 22.12 -18.43 -5.42
N ASP A 125 22.37 -19.73 -5.62
CA ASP A 125 23.20 -20.59 -4.74
C ASP A 125 24.60 -20.05 -4.41
N ARG A 126 25.10 -19.07 -5.17
CA ARG A 126 26.40 -18.44 -4.97
C ARG A 126 26.33 -17.14 -4.16
N SER A 127 25.13 -16.70 -3.78
CA SER A 127 24.92 -15.46 -3.04
C SER A 127 25.53 -15.50 -1.65
N PHE A 128 26.13 -14.39 -1.24
CA PHE A 128 26.64 -14.21 0.11
C PHE A 128 25.53 -14.32 1.16
N LEU A 129 24.27 -13.99 0.83
CA LEU A 129 23.13 -14.10 1.74
C LEU A 129 22.97 -15.53 2.25
N ILE A 130 23.09 -16.53 1.37
CA ILE A 130 22.99 -17.93 1.79
C ILE A 130 24.11 -18.26 2.74
N ARG A 131 25.35 -17.94 2.33
CA ARG A 131 26.54 -18.34 3.06
C ARG A 131 26.51 -17.85 4.50
N ILE A 132 25.93 -16.67 4.72
CA ILE A 132 25.87 -16.02 6.03
C ILE A 132 24.58 -16.37 6.76
N PHE A 133 23.42 -16.31 6.10
CA PHE A 133 22.12 -16.22 6.79
C PHE A 133 21.17 -17.40 6.59
N LYS A 134 21.57 -18.44 5.84
CA LYS A 134 20.73 -19.61 5.50
C LYS A 134 19.91 -20.20 6.64
N ASN A 135 20.51 -20.32 7.82
CA ASN A 135 19.89 -20.94 9.00
C ASN A 135 19.45 -19.91 10.05
N GLN A 136 19.64 -18.62 9.79
CA GLN A 136 19.47 -17.58 10.81
C GLN A 136 18.16 -16.82 10.64
N ILE A 137 17.75 -16.57 9.39
CA ILE A 137 16.55 -15.77 9.10
C ILE A 137 15.28 -16.58 9.37
N LEU A 138 14.45 -16.02 10.23
CA LEU A 138 13.11 -16.51 10.57
C LEU A 138 12.02 -15.69 9.85
N SER A 139 12.28 -14.41 9.61
CA SER A 139 11.35 -13.49 8.95
C SER A 139 12.01 -12.72 7.82
N LEU A 140 11.35 -12.69 6.66
CA LEU A 140 11.87 -12.06 5.46
C LEU A 140 10.80 -11.19 4.81
N VAL A 141 11.14 -9.93 4.54
CA VAL A 141 10.34 -8.98 3.77
C VAL A 141 11.10 -8.63 2.50
N ILE A 142 10.49 -8.80 1.34
CA ILE A 142 11.12 -8.52 0.04
C ILE A 142 10.17 -7.72 -0.82
N HIS A 143 10.64 -6.55 -1.23
CA HIS A 143 9.94 -5.65 -2.14
C HIS A 143 10.75 -5.52 -3.43
N ILE A 144 10.23 -6.11 -4.51
CA ILE A 144 10.86 -6.08 -5.83
C ILE A 144 10.24 -4.95 -6.65
N ASN A 145 11.10 -4.09 -7.19
CA ASN A 145 10.71 -2.97 -8.02
C ASN A 145 10.34 -3.37 -9.44
N LYS A 146 9.58 -2.50 -10.10
CA LYS A 146 9.17 -2.68 -11.49
C LYS A 146 10.40 -2.55 -12.39
N CYS A 147 10.85 -3.66 -12.97
CA CYS A 147 11.81 -3.62 -14.07
C CYS A 147 11.19 -2.89 -15.29
N GLN A 148 12.00 -2.10 -15.99
CA GLN A 148 11.65 -1.47 -17.26
C GLN A 148 11.56 -2.47 -18.43
N GLU A 149 11.86 -3.75 -18.16
CA GLU A 149 11.83 -4.84 -19.15
C GLU A 149 10.41 -5.30 -19.52
N PRO A 150 10.22 -5.93 -20.69
CA PRO A 150 8.93 -6.47 -21.12
C PRO A 150 8.35 -7.48 -20.12
N SER A 151 7.03 -7.45 -19.96
CA SER A 151 6.28 -8.15 -18.89
C SER A 151 6.41 -9.68 -18.87
N SER A 152 6.78 -10.31 -19.99
CA SER A 152 6.86 -11.78 -20.08
C SER A 152 8.12 -12.37 -19.43
N SER A 153 9.28 -11.71 -19.46
CA SER A 153 10.50 -12.22 -18.81
C SER A 153 10.46 -12.10 -17.28
N ILE A 154 9.68 -11.15 -16.76
CA ILE A 154 9.67 -10.80 -15.34
C ILE A 154 8.81 -11.76 -14.50
N LYS A 155 7.74 -12.30 -15.08
CA LYS A 155 6.87 -13.32 -14.48
C LYS A 155 7.68 -14.54 -14.02
N ASP A 156 8.62 -14.98 -14.85
CA ASP A 156 9.52 -16.09 -14.52
C ASP A 156 10.53 -15.74 -13.42
N ILE A 157 10.98 -14.48 -13.35
CA ILE A 157 11.97 -14.03 -12.37
C ILE A 157 11.39 -13.99 -10.95
N ASN A 158 10.19 -13.44 -10.76
CA ASN A 158 9.58 -13.39 -9.41
C ASN A 158 9.25 -14.79 -8.89
N THR A 159 8.73 -15.67 -9.74
CA THR A 159 8.48 -17.07 -9.39
C THR A 159 9.79 -17.81 -9.08
N PHE A 160 10.85 -17.54 -9.83
CA PHE A 160 12.19 -18.05 -9.52
C PHE A 160 12.67 -17.58 -8.15
N ILE A 161 12.65 -16.27 -7.88
CA ILE A 161 13.11 -15.68 -6.61
C ILE A 161 12.32 -16.26 -5.43
N TYR A 162 10.99 -16.29 -5.54
CA TYR A 162 10.11 -16.87 -4.52
C TYR A 162 10.46 -18.33 -4.22
N THR A 163 10.67 -19.13 -5.27
CA THR A 163 11.07 -20.53 -5.14
C THR A 163 12.43 -20.66 -4.46
N GLN A 164 13.40 -19.84 -4.86
CA GLN A 164 14.73 -19.83 -4.27
C GLN A 164 14.67 -19.48 -2.77
N ILE A 165 13.96 -18.43 -2.38
CA ILE A 165 13.78 -18.05 -0.96
C ILE A 165 13.31 -19.24 -0.11
N LEU A 166 12.30 -19.96 -0.58
CA LEU A 166 11.71 -21.10 0.14
C LEU A 166 12.63 -22.32 0.20
N ILE A 167 13.54 -22.48 -0.77
CA ILE A 167 14.58 -23.52 -0.76
C ILE A 167 15.76 -23.11 0.13
N MET A 168 16.13 -21.84 0.09
CA MET A 168 17.35 -21.31 0.71
C MET A 168 17.20 -21.20 2.23
N PHE A 169 16.16 -20.51 2.71
CA PHE A 169 16.02 -20.22 4.13
C PHE A 169 15.30 -21.35 4.87
N LYS A 170 16.11 -22.26 5.43
CA LYS A 170 15.62 -23.48 6.09
C LYS A 170 14.73 -23.22 7.31
N ASN A 171 14.92 -22.09 7.97
CA ASN A 171 14.23 -21.72 9.21
C ASN A 171 13.17 -20.62 8.99
N LEU A 172 12.86 -20.27 7.73
CA LEU A 172 11.90 -19.22 7.41
C LEU A 172 10.50 -19.59 7.88
N ARG A 173 9.93 -18.76 8.75
CA ARG A 173 8.59 -18.90 9.32
C ARG A 173 7.63 -17.82 8.82
N TYR A 174 8.14 -16.65 8.50
CA TYR A 174 7.35 -15.48 8.07
C TYR A 174 7.92 -14.96 6.75
N LEU A 175 7.09 -14.86 5.73
CA LEU A 175 7.49 -14.32 4.43
C LEU A 175 6.48 -13.26 3.98
N ASN A 176 6.96 -12.05 3.75
CA ASN A 176 6.23 -11.01 3.04
C ASN A 176 6.91 -10.77 1.69
N PHE A 177 6.25 -11.24 0.64
CA PHE A 177 6.69 -11.15 -0.75
C PHE A 177 5.70 -10.30 -1.53
N GLY A 178 5.85 -8.99 -1.48
CA GLY A 178 4.89 -8.08 -2.09
C GLY A 178 5.44 -6.68 -2.25
N PRO A 179 4.94 -5.90 -3.21
CA PRO A 179 5.36 -4.52 -3.41
C PRO A 179 4.75 -3.57 -2.37
N ILE A 180 5.38 -2.41 -2.19
CA ILE A 180 4.87 -1.30 -1.37
C ILE A 180 3.73 -0.55 -2.08
N ALA A 181 3.65 -0.65 -3.42
CA ALA A 181 2.72 0.12 -4.24
C ALA A 181 2.00 -0.73 -5.30
N SER A 182 0.98 -0.14 -5.92
CA SER A 182 -0.07 -0.82 -6.71
C SER A 182 0.36 -1.36 -8.07
N ASP A 183 1.55 -1.00 -8.57
CA ASP A 183 1.88 -1.10 -10.00
C ASP A 183 2.97 -2.14 -10.32
N TYR A 184 3.14 -3.14 -9.44
CA TYR A 184 4.30 -4.03 -9.46
C TYR A 184 3.95 -5.48 -9.83
N HIS A 185 5.00 -6.18 -10.26
CA HIS A 185 4.95 -7.50 -10.90
C HIS A 185 4.52 -8.60 -9.94
N GLN A 186 3.71 -9.51 -10.47
CA GLN A 186 2.93 -10.50 -9.72
C GLN A 186 3.60 -11.88 -9.77
N LEU A 187 3.34 -12.74 -8.77
CA LEU A 187 3.69 -14.16 -8.91
C LEU A 187 2.72 -14.86 -9.87
N THR A 188 3.28 -15.55 -10.86
CA THR A 188 2.55 -16.41 -11.79
C THR A 188 3.13 -17.82 -11.77
N PHE A 189 2.26 -18.79 -11.57
CA PHE A 189 2.55 -20.20 -11.66
C PHE A 189 1.88 -20.74 -12.93
N GLY A 190 2.54 -20.56 -14.07
CA GLY A 190 2.05 -21.07 -15.38
C GLY A 190 1.89 -22.60 -15.42
N VAL A 191 2.51 -23.30 -14.46
CA VAL A 191 2.31 -24.71 -14.12
C VAL A 191 2.39 -24.86 -12.60
N SER A 192 1.86 -25.96 -12.05
CA SER A 192 2.02 -26.31 -10.63
C SER A 192 3.49 -26.12 -10.21
N PRO A 193 3.79 -25.27 -9.21
CA PRO A 193 5.17 -25.01 -8.82
C PRO A 193 5.90 -26.32 -8.42
N PRO A 194 7.24 -26.33 -8.36
CA PRO A 194 7.98 -27.51 -7.91
C PRO A 194 7.55 -27.93 -6.49
N ASN A 195 7.61 -29.25 -6.21
CA ASN A 195 7.19 -29.90 -4.94
C ASN A 195 8.06 -29.53 -3.71
N VAL A 196 8.86 -28.47 -3.78
CA VAL A 196 10.00 -28.23 -2.86
C VAL A 196 9.76 -26.95 -2.08
N PHE A 197 8.70 -26.90 -1.27
CA PHE A 197 8.45 -25.75 -0.40
C PHE A 197 8.69 -26.08 1.06
N SER A 198 9.20 -25.07 1.78
CA SER A 198 9.43 -25.11 3.22
C SER A 198 8.15 -25.48 3.97
N SER A 199 8.20 -26.61 4.69
CA SER A 199 7.06 -27.14 5.43
C SER A 199 6.77 -26.41 6.75
N ILE A 200 7.63 -25.45 7.14
CA ILE A 200 7.58 -24.76 8.44
C ILE A 200 7.03 -23.32 8.36
N LEU A 201 6.69 -22.84 7.17
CA LEU A 201 6.16 -21.49 7.00
C LEU A 201 4.83 -21.34 7.75
N LEU A 202 4.75 -20.35 8.64
CA LEU A 202 3.59 -20.06 9.48
C LEU A 202 2.75 -18.92 8.93
N GLU A 203 3.40 -17.95 8.28
CA GLU A 203 2.78 -16.76 7.71
C GLU A 203 3.32 -16.46 6.31
N LEU A 204 2.40 -16.17 5.40
CA LEU A 204 2.70 -15.77 4.03
C LEU A 204 1.85 -14.55 3.66
N CYS A 205 2.52 -13.45 3.32
CA CYS A 205 1.93 -12.30 2.64
C CYS A 205 2.46 -12.24 1.21
N VAL A 206 1.58 -12.20 0.22
CA VAL A 206 1.98 -12.33 -1.19
C VAL A 206 1.08 -11.58 -2.16
N VAL A 207 1.66 -11.16 -3.29
CA VAL A 207 0.90 -10.64 -4.44
C VAL A 207 1.01 -11.60 -5.62
N VAL A 208 -0.14 -12.06 -6.10
CA VAL A 208 -0.27 -13.03 -7.20
C VAL A 208 -1.02 -12.43 -8.36
N ASP A 209 -0.83 -13.01 -9.54
CA ASP A 209 -1.44 -12.50 -10.77
C ASP A 209 -2.90 -12.91 -10.82
N SER A 210 -3.16 -14.21 -10.74
CA SER A 210 -4.48 -14.77 -10.93
C SER A 210 -5.02 -15.47 -9.68
N TYR A 211 -6.32 -15.78 -9.71
CA TYR A 211 -6.94 -16.64 -8.73
C TYR A 211 -6.37 -18.08 -8.74
N ALA A 212 -5.96 -18.57 -9.92
CA ALA A 212 -5.33 -19.89 -10.04
C ALA A 212 -4.02 -19.96 -9.23
N ASP A 213 -3.21 -18.89 -9.27
CA ASP A 213 -1.96 -18.78 -8.53
C ASP A 213 -2.19 -18.85 -7.01
N CYS A 214 -3.22 -18.17 -6.51
CA CYS A 214 -3.65 -18.26 -5.12
C CYS A 214 -3.98 -19.71 -4.73
N LEU A 215 -4.72 -20.44 -5.58
CA LEU A 215 -5.06 -21.83 -5.33
C LEU A 215 -3.83 -22.74 -5.35
N TYR A 216 -2.86 -22.50 -6.23
CA TYR A 216 -1.63 -23.28 -6.28
C TYR A 216 -0.80 -23.18 -5.00
N LEU A 217 -0.74 -21.99 -4.40
CA LEU A 217 -0.11 -21.77 -3.09
C LEU A 217 -0.85 -22.52 -1.98
N LEU A 218 -2.17 -22.56 -2.06
CA LEU A 218 -3.03 -23.19 -1.06
C LEU A 218 -3.21 -24.70 -1.21
N ASP A 219 -2.79 -25.33 -2.30
CA ASP A 219 -3.07 -26.75 -2.58
C ASP A 219 -2.25 -27.75 -1.73
N GLY A 220 -2.01 -27.41 -0.46
CA GLY A 220 -1.42 -28.30 0.53
C GLY A 220 0.10 -28.28 0.55
N ARG A 221 0.77 -27.21 0.13
CA ARG A 221 2.23 -27.15 0.20
C ARG A 221 2.75 -26.58 1.52
N PHE A 222 2.00 -25.67 2.11
CA PHE A 222 2.31 -25.07 3.41
C PHE A 222 1.45 -25.69 4.50
N HIS A 223 1.80 -26.90 4.93
CA HIS A 223 1.02 -27.61 5.94
C HIS A 223 0.96 -26.89 7.30
N GLN A 224 1.96 -26.09 7.66
CA GLN A 224 1.99 -25.36 8.93
C GLN A 224 1.43 -23.93 8.84
N LEU A 225 0.98 -23.50 7.65
CA LEU A 225 0.50 -22.14 7.43
C LEU A 225 -0.71 -21.86 8.31
N LYS A 226 -0.59 -20.83 9.15
CA LYS A 226 -1.65 -20.32 10.02
C LYS A 226 -2.23 -19.01 9.50
N THR A 227 -1.41 -18.20 8.84
CA THR A 227 -1.80 -16.88 8.37
C THR A 227 -1.47 -16.75 6.88
N PHE A 228 -2.46 -16.36 6.08
CA PHE A 228 -2.27 -16.15 4.64
C PHE A 228 -2.94 -14.86 4.19
N TYR A 229 -2.12 -13.92 3.73
CA TYR A 229 -2.53 -12.65 3.16
C TYR A 229 -2.19 -12.64 1.68
N VAL A 230 -3.19 -12.46 0.83
CA VAL A 230 -3.01 -12.51 -0.62
C VAL A 230 -3.67 -11.33 -1.29
N THR A 231 -2.91 -10.66 -2.16
CA THR A 231 -3.44 -9.68 -3.11
C THR A 231 -3.44 -10.26 -4.50
N ILE A 232 -4.58 -10.21 -5.19
CA ILE A 232 -4.75 -10.63 -6.58
C ILE A 232 -4.92 -9.39 -7.44
N CYS A 233 -4.11 -9.29 -8.50
CA CYS A 233 -4.01 -8.08 -9.32
C CYS A 233 -4.61 -8.20 -10.72
N SER A 234 -4.62 -9.39 -11.35
CA SER A 234 -5.10 -9.57 -12.73
C SER A 234 -6.62 -9.64 -12.83
N SER A 235 -7.15 -9.25 -13.99
CA SER A 235 -8.54 -9.47 -14.43
C SER A 235 -8.73 -10.76 -15.20
N ASP A 236 -7.66 -11.52 -15.45
CA ASP A 236 -7.77 -12.68 -16.31
C ASP A 236 -8.40 -13.89 -15.59
N VAL A 237 -9.67 -14.13 -15.89
CA VAL A 237 -10.46 -15.29 -15.45
C VAL A 237 -10.39 -16.42 -16.50
N SER A 238 -9.83 -16.17 -17.68
CA SER A 238 -10.00 -17.02 -18.88
C SER A 238 -9.23 -18.34 -18.83
N SER A 239 -8.26 -18.49 -17.92
CA SER A 239 -7.44 -19.68 -17.80
C SER A 239 -7.62 -20.42 -16.47
N LEU A 240 -8.84 -20.47 -15.93
CA LEU A 240 -9.09 -21.21 -14.70
C LEU A 240 -9.23 -22.71 -15.01
N PRO A 241 -8.31 -23.57 -14.51
CA PRO A 241 -8.58 -25.00 -14.51
C PRO A 241 -9.86 -25.24 -13.71
N LEU A 242 -10.80 -26.01 -14.27
CA LEU A 242 -11.95 -26.52 -13.52
C LEU A 242 -11.42 -27.14 -12.22
N ILE A 243 -11.67 -26.45 -11.11
CA ILE A 243 -11.25 -26.90 -9.80
C ILE A 243 -12.11 -28.12 -9.48
N ASN A 244 -11.54 -29.32 -9.62
CA ASN A 244 -12.16 -30.51 -9.05
C ASN A 244 -12.42 -30.26 -7.56
N SER A 245 -13.68 -30.42 -7.17
CA SER A 245 -14.24 -30.19 -5.82
C SER A 245 -13.69 -31.11 -4.74
N GLU A 246 -12.77 -32.03 -5.07
CA GLU A 246 -12.17 -33.01 -4.14
C GLU A 246 -10.88 -32.52 -3.44
N LYS A 247 -10.61 -31.20 -3.40
CA LYS A 247 -9.35 -30.71 -2.83
C LYS A 247 -9.34 -30.58 -1.30
N LYS A 248 -8.18 -30.91 -0.72
CA LYS A 248 -7.81 -30.98 0.71
C LYS A 248 -8.34 -29.79 1.53
N LYS A 249 -8.91 -30.09 2.71
CA LYS A 249 -9.30 -29.10 3.73
C LYS A 249 -8.07 -28.34 4.24
N LEU A 250 -8.19 -27.03 4.42
CA LEU A 250 -7.14 -26.13 4.92
C LEU A 250 -7.31 -25.93 6.42
N SER A 251 -7.25 -27.02 7.18
CA SER A 251 -7.64 -27.03 8.60
C SER A 251 -6.73 -26.22 9.53
N ASN A 252 -5.49 -25.96 9.11
CA ASN A 252 -4.48 -25.30 9.94
C ASN A 252 -4.51 -23.77 9.80
N LEU A 253 -5.12 -23.26 8.73
CA LEU A 253 -5.25 -21.84 8.50
C LEU A 253 -6.23 -21.24 9.52
N LYS A 254 -5.78 -20.16 10.18
CA LYS A 254 -6.50 -19.43 11.22
C LYS A 254 -6.87 -18.02 10.77
N CYS A 255 -5.99 -17.38 10.01
CA CYS A 255 -6.18 -16.03 9.51
C CYS A 255 -6.07 -16.01 7.99
N PHE A 256 -7.05 -15.43 7.31
CA PHE A 256 -7.04 -15.25 5.87
C PHE A 256 -7.45 -13.84 5.49
N MET A 257 -6.63 -13.19 4.67
CA MET A 257 -6.96 -11.89 4.05
C MET A 257 -6.86 -12.03 2.54
N LEU A 258 -7.93 -11.65 1.85
CA LEU A 258 -7.97 -11.54 0.40
C LEU A 258 -8.21 -10.09 0.01
N THR A 259 -7.29 -9.54 -0.77
CA THR A 259 -7.49 -8.30 -1.52
C THR A 259 -7.53 -8.62 -3.00
N HIS A 260 -8.63 -8.30 -3.67
CA HIS A 260 -8.77 -8.45 -5.12
C HIS A 260 -9.13 -7.09 -5.71
N LYS A 261 -8.15 -6.42 -6.34
CA LYS A 261 -8.33 -5.07 -6.88
C LYS A 261 -9.04 -5.04 -8.24
N SER A 262 -9.17 -6.21 -8.87
CA SER A 262 -9.67 -6.34 -10.23
C SER A 262 -11.19 -6.54 -10.31
N VAL A 263 -11.72 -6.25 -11.50
CA VAL A 263 -13.13 -6.12 -11.88
C VAL A 263 -13.85 -7.48 -11.99
N LEU A 264 -13.18 -8.62 -11.98
CA LEU A 264 -13.83 -9.90 -12.35
C LEU A 264 -13.69 -11.03 -11.32
N LEU A 265 -13.84 -10.73 -10.02
CA LEU A 265 -14.00 -11.82 -9.05
C LEU A 265 -15.44 -12.33 -9.06
N ILE A 266 -15.66 -13.52 -9.62
CA ILE A 266 -16.97 -14.21 -9.53
C ILE A 266 -17.09 -14.83 -8.13
N TYR A 267 -17.74 -14.10 -7.23
CA TYR A 267 -17.84 -14.43 -5.81
C TYR A 267 -18.38 -15.85 -5.54
N ASN A 268 -19.50 -16.20 -6.17
CA ASN A 268 -20.18 -17.48 -5.92
C ASN A 268 -19.38 -18.66 -6.48
N THR A 269 -18.74 -18.49 -7.63
CA THR A 269 -18.03 -19.57 -8.33
C THR A 269 -16.64 -19.83 -7.73
N PHE A 270 -15.95 -18.78 -7.30
CA PHE A 270 -14.55 -18.91 -6.90
C PHE A 270 -14.36 -18.74 -5.40
N LEU A 271 -14.80 -17.61 -4.84
CA LEU A 271 -14.48 -17.27 -3.46
C LEU A 271 -15.18 -18.19 -2.46
N ILE A 272 -16.49 -18.43 -2.63
CA ILE A 272 -17.26 -19.26 -1.69
C ILE A 272 -16.72 -20.69 -1.56
N PRO A 273 -16.46 -21.44 -2.65
CA PRO A 273 -15.88 -22.77 -2.55
C PRO A 273 -14.51 -22.78 -1.85
N LEU A 274 -13.68 -21.77 -2.06
CA LEU A 274 -12.39 -21.65 -1.38
C LEU A 274 -12.56 -21.42 0.12
N LEU A 275 -13.42 -20.48 0.49
CA LEU A 275 -13.73 -20.16 1.88
C LEU A 275 -14.30 -21.39 2.62
N HIS A 276 -15.11 -22.22 1.96
CA HIS A 276 -15.62 -23.47 2.54
C HIS A 276 -14.52 -24.49 2.85
N ARG A 277 -13.39 -24.46 2.11
CA ARG A 277 -12.20 -25.29 2.44
C ARG A 277 -11.47 -24.82 3.70
N MET A 278 -11.74 -23.60 4.17
CA MET A 278 -11.10 -22.93 5.30
C MET A 278 -12.07 -22.75 6.49
N SER A 279 -12.94 -23.74 6.76
CA SER A 279 -13.97 -23.63 7.80
C SER A 279 -13.45 -23.47 9.25
N ASN A 280 -12.14 -23.58 9.47
CA ASN A 280 -11.48 -23.40 10.77
C ASN A 280 -10.94 -21.99 11.04
N LEU A 281 -11.14 -21.04 10.11
CA LEU A 281 -10.70 -19.65 10.27
C LEU A 281 -11.27 -19.04 11.55
N GLU A 282 -10.42 -18.28 12.23
CA GLU A 282 -10.75 -17.43 13.37
C GLU A 282 -10.83 -15.96 12.94
N GLU A 283 -10.07 -15.57 11.91
CA GLU A 283 -10.06 -14.22 11.36
C GLU A 283 -10.17 -14.26 9.83
N LEU A 284 -11.09 -13.45 9.28
CA LEU A 284 -11.30 -13.31 7.85
C LEU A 284 -11.36 -11.83 7.48
N SER A 285 -10.59 -11.44 6.46
CA SER A 285 -10.62 -10.11 5.87
C SER A 285 -10.84 -10.20 4.36
N LEU A 286 -11.92 -9.63 3.84
CA LEU A 286 -12.28 -9.71 2.42
C LEU A 286 -12.41 -8.32 1.79
N TYR A 287 -11.64 -8.07 0.74
CA TYR A 287 -11.59 -6.77 0.08
C TYR A 287 -11.63 -6.95 -1.44
N PHE A 288 -12.80 -6.76 -2.06
CA PHE A 288 -12.95 -7.03 -3.49
C PHE A 288 -14.12 -6.28 -4.12
N VAL A 289 -14.08 -6.20 -5.45
CA VAL A 289 -15.19 -5.75 -6.28
C VAL A 289 -15.86 -6.97 -6.91
N ASN A 290 -17.17 -7.09 -6.70
CA ASN A 290 -18.02 -8.13 -7.27
C ASN A 290 -18.78 -7.56 -8.48
N HIS A 291 -18.58 -8.13 -9.65
CA HIS A 291 -19.38 -7.82 -10.84
C HIS A 291 -20.41 -8.91 -11.15
N ASP A 292 -20.55 -9.90 -10.26
CA ASP A 292 -21.59 -10.93 -10.36
C ASP A 292 -22.97 -10.34 -10.02
N THR A 293 -24.02 -10.88 -10.63
CA THR A 293 -25.39 -10.35 -10.60
C THR A 293 -26.26 -11.10 -9.59
N PRO A 294 -25.77 -11.31 -8.37
CA PRO A 294 -26.48 -10.59 -7.31
C PRO A 294 -25.56 -9.78 -6.39
N ILE A 295 -26.15 -8.72 -5.83
CA ILE A 295 -25.53 -7.90 -4.79
C ILE A 295 -25.16 -8.80 -3.61
N ILE A 296 -23.97 -8.58 -3.06
CA ILE A 296 -23.54 -9.20 -1.81
C ILE A 296 -24.04 -8.30 -0.67
N ASP A 297 -25.11 -8.73 -0.01
CA ASP A 297 -25.72 -8.07 1.14
C ASP A 297 -25.47 -8.86 2.44
N GLY A 298 -26.10 -8.44 3.55
CA GLY A 298 -25.95 -9.10 4.85
C GLY A 298 -26.49 -10.54 4.86
N ASN A 299 -27.59 -10.80 4.15
CA ASN A 299 -28.16 -12.14 4.05
C ASN A 299 -27.22 -13.08 3.28
N ASN A 300 -26.63 -12.59 2.19
CA ASN A 300 -25.66 -13.34 1.40
C ASN A 300 -24.43 -13.71 2.23
N LEU A 301 -23.85 -12.75 2.97
CA LEU A 301 -22.69 -12.98 3.82
C LEU A 301 -23.02 -13.92 4.98
N GLU A 302 -24.21 -13.79 5.57
CA GLU A 302 -24.67 -14.68 6.63
C GLU A 302 -24.79 -16.13 6.13
N MET A 303 -25.49 -16.32 5.01
CA MET A 303 -25.72 -17.63 4.42
C MET A 303 -24.42 -18.30 3.97
N ASN A 304 -23.56 -17.59 3.23
CA ASN A 304 -22.42 -18.20 2.55
C ASN A 304 -21.14 -18.25 3.37
N ILE A 305 -20.99 -17.37 4.37
CA ILE A 305 -19.76 -17.25 5.18
C ILE A 305 -20.06 -17.55 6.64
N MET A 306 -20.93 -16.77 7.29
CA MET A 306 -21.10 -16.85 8.75
C MET A 306 -21.64 -18.20 9.22
N ASN A 307 -22.60 -18.78 8.49
CA ASN A 307 -23.17 -20.09 8.81
C ASN A 307 -22.16 -21.25 8.66
N TYR A 308 -21.18 -21.09 7.76
CA TYR A 308 -20.16 -22.10 7.48
C TYR A 308 -18.93 -21.98 8.39
N MET A 309 -18.56 -20.76 8.78
CA MET A 309 -17.35 -20.48 9.57
C MET A 309 -17.65 -20.26 11.05
N ARG A 310 -18.04 -21.34 11.75
CA ARG A 310 -18.46 -21.27 13.16
C ARG A 310 -17.36 -20.83 14.14
N LYS A 311 -16.09 -20.89 13.74
CA LYS A 311 -14.94 -20.47 14.56
C LYS A 311 -14.53 -19.01 14.34
N LEU A 312 -15.18 -18.33 13.40
CA LEU A 312 -14.85 -16.96 13.03
C LEU A 312 -15.17 -16.03 14.20
N LYS A 313 -14.12 -15.43 14.77
CA LYS A 313 -14.19 -14.43 15.84
C LYS A 313 -14.21 -13.03 15.26
N GLU A 314 -13.48 -12.84 14.17
CA GLU A 314 -13.35 -11.55 13.50
C GLU A 314 -13.65 -11.68 12.01
N PHE A 315 -14.59 -10.87 11.52
CA PHE A 315 -14.87 -10.73 10.10
C PHE A 315 -14.86 -9.26 9.71
N LYS A 316 -13.86 -8.90 8.90
CA LYS A 316 -13.71 -7.58 8.29
C LYS A 316 -13.94 -7.68 6.80
N PHE A 317 -14.60 -6.69 6.23
CA PHE A 317 -14.77 -6.64 4.78
C PHE A 317 -14.88 -5.22 4.24
N ASN A 318 -14.53 -5.07 2.97
CA ASN A 318 -14.87 -3.97 2.08
C ASN A 318 -15.26 -4.61 0.73
N ILE A 319 -16.56 -4.66 0.45
CA ILE A 319 -17.11 -5.32 -0.73
C ILE A 319 -17.90 -4.28 -1.51
N ARG A 320 -17.56 -4.12 -2.79
CA ARG A 320 -18.33 -3.31 -3.73
C ARG A 320 -18.96 -4.22 -4.75
N SER A 321 -20.28 -4.28 -4.79
CA SER A 321 -21.01 -4.95 -5.86
C SER A 321 -21.33 -3.94 -6.96
N VAL A 322 -21.01 -4.25 -8.20
CA VAL A 322 -21.35 -3.46 -9.39
C VAL A 322 -22.40 -4.24 -10.16
N THR A 323 -23.57 -3.65 -10.39
CA THR A 323 -24.71 -4.32 -11.00
C THR A 323 -25.33 -3.48 -12.11
N PRO A 324 -25.47 -4.01 -13.34
CA PRO A 324 -26.17 -3.33 -14.43
C PRO A 324 -27.64 -3.13 -14.10
N PHE A 325 -28.23 -1.99 -14.51
CA PHE A 325 -29.65 -1.72 -14.28
C PHE A 325 -30.57 -2.75 -14.94
N ASN A 326 -30.19 -3.23 -16.12
CA ASN A 326 -30.99 -4.17 -16.90
C ASN A 326 -31.22 -5.52 -16.20
N ASN A 327 -30.44 -5.82 -15.16
CA ASN A 327 -30.50 -7.09 -14.44
C ASN A 327 -31.43 -7.03 -13.21
N GLN A 328 -32.03 -5.88 -12.91
CA GLN A 328 -32.85 -5.69 -11.70
C GLN A 328 -34.23 -5.11 -12.02
N VAL A 329 -35.27 -5.72 -11.44
CA VAL A 329 -36.66 -5.23 -11.54
C VAL A 329 -36.88 -4.05 -10.59
N ASN A 330 -36.24 -4.06 -9.42
CA ASN A 330 -36.34 -3.01 -8.41
C ASN A 330 -34.94 -2.59 -7.96
N LEU A 331 -34.70 -1.28 -7.86
CA LEU A 331 -33.43 -0.74 -7.39
C LEU A 331 -33.40 -0.65 -5.87
N PRO A 332 -32.40 -1.24 -5.18
CA PRO A 332 -32.35 -1.24 -3.73
C PRO A 332 -31.99 0.14 -3.17
N SER A 333 -32.66 0.55 -2.11
CA SER A 333 -32.27 1.74 -1.34
C SER A 333 -31.17 1.40 -0.33
N ASN A 334 -30.47 2.44 0.16
CA ASN A 334 -29.47 2.28 1.23
C ASN A 334 -30.06 1.62 2.48
N ASP A 335 -31.31 1.92 2.79
CA ASP A 335 -31.99 1.38 3.96
C ASP A 335 -32.34 -0.10 3.75
N ASP A 336 -32.67 -0.51 2.52
CA ASP A 336 -32.86 -1.94 2.18
C ASP A 336 -31.59 -2.73 2.47
N ILE A 337 -30.43 -2.25 2.01
CA ILE A 337 -29.15 -2.92 2.27
C ILE A 337 -28.82 -2.93 3.77
N LYS A 338 -29.00 -1.81 4.48
CA LYS A 338 -28.78 -1.78 5.94
C LYS A 338 -29.67 -2.76 6.69
N ASN A 339 -30.91 -2.93 6.25
CA ASN A 339 -31.86 -3.83 6.88
C ASN A 339 -31.39 -5.30 6.82
N THR A 340 -30.62 -5.69 5.80
CA THR A 340 -30.04 -7.04 5.69
C THR A 340 -28.96 -7.34 6.75
N PHE A 341 -28.41 -6.32 7.39
CA PHE A 341 -27.37 -6.46 8.42
C PHE A 341 -27.92 -6.42 9.86
N LYS A 342 -29.23 -6.32 10.06
CA LYS A 342 -29.85 -6.18 11.40
C LYS A 342 -29.44 -7.28 12.39
N ASN A 343 -29.22 -8.49 11.89
CA ASN A 343 -28.85 -9.65 12.71
C ASN A 343 -27.35 -9.96 12.67
N PHE A 344 -26.57 -9.14 11.96
CA PHE A 344 -25.14 -9.37 11.81
C PHE A 344 -24.45 -9.06 13.13
N LYS A 345 -23.71 -10.04 13.69
CA LYS A 345 -23.04 -9.90 15.00
C LYS A 345 -22.01 -8.76 15.07
N ASN A 346 -21.60 -8.23 13.91
CA ASN A 346 -20.70 -7.08 13.82
C ASN A 346 -21.54 -5.79 13.72
N ASN A 347 -21.61 -5.04 14.82
CA ASN A 347 -22.61 -3.97 14.99
C ASN A 347 -22.29 -2.66 14.23
N GLN A 348 -21.17 -2.58 13.50
CA GLN A 348 -20.75 -1.36 12.83
C GLN A 348 -20.45 -1.63 11.35
N ILE A 349 -21.52 -1.75 10.56
CA ILE A 349 -21.45 -1.92 9.11
C ILE A 349 -21.99 -0.66 8.46
N ILE A 350 -21.21 -0.10 7.53
CA ILE A 350 -21.62 1.03 6.71
C ILE A 350 -21.95 0.52 5.31
N SER A 351 -23.02 1.06 4.74
CA SER A 351 -23.39 0.83 3.35
C SER A 351 -23.65 2.15 2.62
N SER A 352 -23.30 2.16 1.33
CA SER A 352 -23.71 3.16 0.37
C SER A 352 -24.17 2.51 -0.93
N ILE A 353 -25.14 3.12 -1.58
CA ILE A 353 -25.63 2.76 -2.90
C ILE A 353 -25.52 3.99 -3.77
N ASP A 354 -24.82 3.80 -4.88
CA ASP A 354 -24.45 4.83 -5.82
C ASP A 354 -25.02 4.47 -7.18
N TYR A 355 -25.73 5.42 -7.79
CA TYR A 355 -26.42 5.22 -9.05
C TYR A 355 -25.66 5.94 -10.16
N PHE A 356 -25.32 5.21 -11.23
CA PHE A 356 -24.56 5.71 -12.38
C PHE A 356 -25.38 5.52 -13.68
N PRO A 357 -26.39 6.38 -13.93
CA PRO A 357 -27.22 6.34 -15.14
C PRO A 357 -26.43 6.31 -16.46
N LYS A 358 -25.34 7.07 -16.60
CA LYS A 358 -24.56 7.13 -17.85
C LYS A 358 -23.84 5.81 -18.12
N ALA A 359 -23.36 5.14 -17.07
CA ALA A 359 -22.74 3.82 -17.13
C ALA A 359 -23.77 2.66 -17.15
N ASN A 360 -25.06 2.94 -17.01
CA ASN A 360 -26.14 1.96 -16.93
C ASN A 360 -25.96 0.93 -15.78
N GLU A 361 -25.43 1.36 -14.64
CA GLU A 361 -25.16 0.51 -13.49
C GLU A 361 -25.37 1.23 -12.16
N PHE A 362 -25.46 0.45 -11.08
CA PHE A 362 -25.34 0.97 -9.71
C PHE A 362 -24.34 0.16 -8.93
N HIS A 363 -23.75 0.79 -7.92
CA HIS A 363 -22.80 0.17 -7.03
C HIS A 363 -23.37 0.10 -5.63
N CYS A 364 -23.30 -1.07 -5.02
CA CYS A 364 -23.58 -1.27 -3.60
C CYS A 364 -22.24 -1.49 -2.90
N HIS A 365 -21.83 -0.53 -2.06
CA HIS A 365 -20.61 -0.61 -1.27
C HIS A 365 -20.96 -0.91 0.18
N ILE A 366 -20.40 -1.98 0.74
CA ILE A 366 -20.54 -2.37 2.14
C ILE A 366 -19.17 -2.56 2.78
N TYR A 367 -18.99 -2.11 4.02
CA TYR A 367 -17.74 -2.34 4.75
C TYR A 367 -17.91 -2.36 6.27
N SER A 368 -16.97 -3.02 6.93
CA SER A 368 -16.86 -3.04 8.40
C SER A 368 -16.18 -1.77 8.92
N TYR A 369 -16.69 -1.22 10.02
CA TYR A 369 -16.13 -0.08 10.73
C TYR A 369 -15.59 -0.52 12.11
N PRO A 370 -14.44 0.00 12.59
CA PRO A 370 -13.58 1.00 11.95
C PRO A 370 -12.91 0.46 10.68
N TYR A 371 -12.77 1.34 9.69
CA TYR A 371 -12.13 1.00 8.42
C TYR A 371 -10.63 0.85 8.61
N THR A 372 -10.09 -0.32 8.26
CA THR A 372 -8.70 -0.72 8.57
C THR A 372 -7.76 -0.71 7.37
N LEU A 373 -8.30 -0.61 6.16
CA LEU A 373 -7.49 -0.62 4.95
C LEU A 373 -6.75 0.71 4.73
N MET A 374 -5.62 0.61 4.03
CA MET A 374 -4.83 1.77 3.59
C MET A 374 -5.41 2.48 2.35
N TYR A 375 -6.33 1.86 1.63
CA TYR A 375 -6.93 2.41 0.42
C TYR A 375 -8.46 2.47 0.55
N TYR A 376 -9.09 3.50 0.00
CA TYR A 376 -10.54 3.60 -0.16
C TYR A 376 -10.82 4.04 -1.59
N ASP A 377 -11.29 3.11 -2.41
CA ASP A 377 -11.49 3.36 -3.83
C ASP A 377 -12.92 3.76 -4.19
N ASN A 378 -13.02 4.61 -5.22
CA ASN A 378 -14.25 5.07 -5.85
C ASN A 378 -15.28 5.71 -4.89
N ILE A 379 -14.80 6.66 -4.10
CA ILE A 379 -15.66 7.49 -3.25
C ILE A 379 -16.54 8.39 -4.14
N SER A 380 -17.85 8.34 -3.94
CA SER A 380 -18.86 9.14 -4.64
C SER A 380 -19.38 10.30 -3.78
N ASN A 381 -20.27 11.15 -4.34
CA ASN A 381 -20.94 12.23 -3.60
C ASN A 381 -21.83 11.71 -2.44
N ASN A 382 -22.16 10.42 -2.40
CA ASN A 382 -22.93 9.86 -1.28
C ASN A 382 -22.07 9.59 -0.03
N PHE A 383 -20.75 9.82 -0.11
CA PHE A 383 -19.85 9.73 1.02
C PHE A 383 -20.24 10.69 2.14
N ARG A 384 -20.62 10.15 3.30
CA ARG A 384 -21.13 10.91 4.45
C ARG A 384 -20.04 11.48 5.35
N GLY A 385 -18.77 11.20 5.08
CA GLY A 385 -17.66 11.50 5.99
C GLY A 385 -17.44 10.39 7.01
N GLY A 386 -16.63 10.68 8.03
CA GLY A 386 -16.22 9.74 9.07
C GLY A 386 -14.71 9.81 9.30
N LEU A 387 -14.17 9.17 10.33
CA LEU A 387 -12.74 9.25 10.62
C LEU A 387 -12.00 7.99 10.15
N PHE A 388 -11.21 8.12 9.09
CA PHE A 388 -10.49 7.01 8.44
C PHE A 388 -8.99 7.08 8.70
N LYS A 389 -8.57 6.77 9.94
CA LYS A 389 -7.17 6.91 10.38
C LYS A 389 -6.17 6.03 9.62
N CYS A 390 -6.60 4.88 9.10
CA CYS A 390 -5.72 3.94 8.41
C CYS A 390 -5.55 4.24 6.92
N VAL A 391 -6.48 5.01 6.33
CA VAL A 391 -6.48 5.29 4.90
C VAL A 391 -5.34 6.26 4.56
N ARG A 392 -4.61 5.93 3.51
CA ARG A 392 -3.51 6.71 2.92
C ARG A 392 -3.80 7.07 1.47
N LYS A 393 -4.56 6.23 0.76
CA LYS A 393 -4.84 6.39 -0.67
C LYS A 393 -6.34 6.41 -0.89
N ILE A 394 -6.84 7.40 -1.61
CA ILE A 394 -8.23 7.40 -2.05
C ILE A 394 -8.36 7.65 -3.54
N SER A 395 -9.39 7.06 -4.13
CA SER A 395 -9.83 7.42 -5.48
C SER A 395 -11.27 7.90 -5.44
N LEU A 396 -11.55 8.96 -6.22
CA LEU A 396 -12.85 9.60 -6.31
C LEU A 396 -13.46 9.33 -7.69
N PHE A 397 -14.74 8.95 -7.73
CA PHE A 397 -15.47 8.75 -8.97
C PHE A 397 -16.96 9.05 -8.77
N ASP A 398 -17.54 9.89 -9.62
CA ASP A 398 -18.99 10.11 -9.70
C ASP A 398 -19.39 10.62 -11.09
N GLU A 399 -20.65 10.42 -11.47
CA GLU A 399 -21.26 11.02 -12.66
C GLU A 399 -21.85 12.41 -12.41
N ARG A 400 -21.81 12.85 -11.15
CA ARG A 400 -22.17 14.19 -10.68
C ARG A 400 -20.91 14.96 -10.28
N PRO A 401 -20.88 16.29 -10.40
CA PRO A 401 -19.73 17.06 -10.00
C PRO A 401 -19.49 17.00 -8.49
N PHE A 402 -18.21 17.08 -8.09
CA PHE A 402 -17.80 17.22 -6.69
C PHE A 402 -17.66 18.70 -6.34
N GLU A 403 -18.51 19.21 -5.44
CA GLU A 403 -18.40 20.61 -5.00
C GLU A 403 -17.31 20.78 -3.94
N HIS A 404 -16.86 22.01 -3.70
CA HIS A 404 -15.80 22.29 -2.72
C HIS A 404 -16.07 21.71 -1.32
N GLU A 405 -17.33 21.72 -0.86
CA GLU A 405 -17.72 21.17 0.44
C GLU A 405 -17.45 19.65 0.53
N PHE A 406 -17.44 18.95 -0.61
CA PHE A 406 -17.05 17.55 -0.68
C PHE A 406 -15.56 17.38 -0.34
N PHE A 407 -14.69 18.19 -0.95
CA PHE A 407 -13.26 18.16 -0.69
C PHE A 407 -12.91 18.54 0.76
N LEU A 408 -13.64 19.50 1.34
CA LEU A 408 -13.52 19.84 2.76
C LEU A 408 -13.86 18.61 3.63
N ARG A 409 -14.97 17.92 3.33
CA ARG A 409 -15.35 16.68 4.02
C ARG A 409 -14.28 15.59 3.87
N LEU A 410 -13.64 15.46 2.70
CA LEU A 410 -12.53 14.52 2.51
C LEU A 410 -11.34 14.86 3.40
N SER A 411 -10.90 16.12 3.45
CA SER A 411 -9.75 16.54 4.27
C SER A 411 -9.94 16.20 5.76
N GLN A 412 -11.16 16.40 6.27
CA GLN A 412 -11.54 16.07 7.64
C GLN A 412 -11.64 14.56 7.89
N SER A 413 -12.04 13.82 6.85
CA SER A 413 -12.28 12.37 6.97
C SER A 413 -11.00 11.55 6.86
N PHE A 414 -10.01 12.05 6.11
CA PHE A 414 -8.77 11.36 5.78
C PHE A 414 -7.55 12.17 6.23
N PRO A 415 -7.34 12.34 7.55
CA PRO A 415 -6.31 13.24 8.07
C PRO A 415 -4.87 12.83 7.72
N PHE A 416 -4.63 11.59 7.29
CA PHE A 416 -3.30 11.07 6.92
C PHE A 416 -3.22 10.66 5.44
N MET A 417 -4.11 11.17 4.59
CA MET A 417 -4.11 10.86 3.17
C MET A 417 -2.81 11.32 2.51
N THR A 418 -2.11 10.40 1.84
CA THR A 418 -0.89 10.66 1.07
C THR A 418 -1.11 10.64 -0.43
N GLN A 419 -2.20 10.04 -0.91
CA GLN A 419 -2.51 9.96 -2.33
C GLN A 419 -3.99 10.21 -2.59
N LEU A 420 -4.26 11.10 -3.54
CA LEU A 420 -5.60 11.41 -4.04
C LEU A 420 -5.63 11.22 -5.56
N VAL A 421 -6.54 10.38 -6.03
CA VAL A 421 -6.81 10.18 -7.46
C VAL A 421 -8.24 10.65 -7.76
N LEU A 422 -8.41 11.54 -8.74
CA LEU A 422 -9.72 12.09 -9.10
C LEU A 422 -10.12 11.70 -10.54
N HIS A 423 -11.17 10.90 -10.65
CA HIS A 423 -11.80 10.51 -11.91
C HIS A 423 -13.20 11.12 -12.01
N ASN A 424 -13.29 12.38 -12.44
CA ASN A 424 -14.58 13.04 -12.64
C ASN A 424 -14.46 14.11 -13.73
N ARG A 425 -15.23 13.96 -14.80
CA ARG A 425 -15.21 14.88 -15.95
C ARG A 425 -16.33 15.92 -15.91
N GLU A 426 -17.16 15.92 -14.89
CA GLU A 426 -18.25 16.88 -14.73
C GLU A 426 -17.73 18.18 -14.13
N SER A 427 -18.13 19.32 -14.70
CA SER A 427 -17.75 20.64 -14.21
C SER A 427 -18.46 21.00 -12.90
N GLN A 428 -17.73 21.69 -12.02
CA GLN A 428 -18.27 22.21 -10.77
C GLN A 428 -19.30 23.31 -11.05
N LYS A 429 -20.39 23.36 -10.29
CA LYS A 429 -21.47 24.33 -10.53
C LYS A 429 -21.32 25.59 -9.68
N ASN A 430 -20.70 25.51 -8.50
CA ASN A 430 -20.69 26.59 -7.51
C ASN A 430 -19.30 27.22 -7.34
N ASP A 431 -18.65 27.67 -8.42
CA ASP A 431 -17.24 28.10 -8.34
C ASP A 431 -17.01 29.49 -7.71
N ASN A 432 -18.07 30.29 -7.56
CA ASN A 432 -17.98 31.73 -7.25
C ASN A 432 -18.17 32.13 -5.77
N GLN A 433 -18.17 31.18 -4.82
CA GLN A 433 -18.36 31.51 -3.40
C GLN A 433 -17.04 31.52 -2.64
N GLN A 434 -16.81 32.60 -1.87
CA GLN A 434 -15.68 32.74 -0.96
C GLN A 434 -15.73 31.62 0.08
N ARG A 435 -14.86 30.63 -0.09
CA ARG A 435 -14.87 29.36 0.66
C ARG A 435 -13.62 29.25 1.53
N SER A 436 -13.70 28.42 2.57
CA SER A 436 -12.55 28.15 3.44
C SER A 436 -11.43 27.45 2.68
N ILE A 437 -10.18 27.78 2.99
CA ILE A 437 -9.01 27.12 2.40
C ILE A 437 -8.97 25.69 2.94
N ILE A 438 -8.86 24.71 2.04
CA ILE A 438 -8.72 23.30 2.40
C ILE A 438 -7.24 22.93 2.46
N GLU A 439 -6.85 22.21 3.50
CA GLU A 439 -5.47 21.76 3.72
C GLU A 439 -5.38 20.24 3.72
N TYR A 440 -4.41 19.69 2.99
CA TYR A 440 -4.10 18.26 2.99
C TYR A 440 -2.67 18.03 3.48
N PHE A 441 -2.50 17.97 4.81
CA PHE A 441 -1.20 17.96 5.49
C PHE A 441 -0.26 16.80 5.18
N HIS A 442 -0.75 15.75 4.52
CA HIS A 442 0.05 14.57 4.23
C HIS A 442 0.02 14.20 2.76
N LEU A 443 -0.66 14.99 1.91
CA LEU A 443 -0.78 14.68 0.50
C LEU A 443 0.60 14.78 -0.16
N ILE A 444 0.98 13.73 -0.88
CA ILE A 444 2.23 13.63 -1.63
C ILE A 444 1.92 13.41 -3.10
N ILE A 445 0.93 12.58 -3.43
CA ILE A 445 0.58 12.25 -4.81
C ILE A 445 -0.83 12.77 -5.12
N LEU A 446 -0.92 13.61 -6.15
CA LEU A 446 -2.18 14.12 -6.68
C LEU A 446 -2.30 13.71 -8.15
N ASP A 447 -3.31 12.90 -8.47
CA ASP A 447 -3.57 12.45 -9.83
C ASP A 447 -4.91 13.03 -10.32
N LEU A 448 -4.80 13.91 -11.32
CA LEU A 448 -5.90 14.67 -11.93
C LEU A 448 -6.03 14.36 -13.43
N LEU A 449 -5.47 13.25 -13.92
CA LEU A 449 -5.44 12.93 -15.35
C LEU A 449 -6.82 12.80 -15.99
N GLN A 450 -7.80 12.37 -15.20
CA GLN A 450 -9.17 12.18 -15.64
C GLN A 450 -10.14 13.16 -14.98
N ALA A 451 -9.60 14.26 -14.43
CA ALA A 451 -10.39 15.31 -13.81
C ALA A 451 -10.76 16.41 -14.82
N HIS A 452 -11.95 16.98 -14.67
CA HIS A 452 -12.32 18.25 -15.31
C HIS A 452 -11.39 19.40 -14.88
N GLU A 453 -11.20 20.39 -15.74
CA GLU A 453 -10.28 21.51 -15.50
C GLU A 453 -10.63 22.36 -14.27
N ASN A 454 -11.91 22.47 -13.89
CA ASN A 454 -12.30 23.18 -12.66
C ASN A 454 -11.72 22.55 -11.40
N TYR A 455 -11.58 21.22 -11.35
CA TYR A 455 -10.94 20.58 -10.20
C TYR A 455 -9.45 20.89 -10.16
N VAL A 456 -8.81 20.89 -11.33
CA VAL A 456 -7.40 21.27 -11.47
C VAL A 456 -7.22 22.70 -10.97
N GLU A 457 -8.06 23.63 -11.44
CA GLU A 457 -8.08 25.01 -10.95
C GLU A 457 -8.29 25.10 -9.43
N GLN A 458 -9.23 24.34 -8.85
CA GLN A 458 -9.46 24.34 -7.41
C GLN A 458 -8.22 23.90 -6.62
N PHE A 459 -7.50 22.86 -7.07
CA PHE A 459 -6.27 22.39 -6.40
C PHE A 459 -5.10 23.36 -6.53
N PHE A 460 -5.03 24.08 -7.64
CA PHE A 460 -3.94 25.03 -7.89
C PHE A 460 -4.18 26.41 -7.32
N ASN A 461 -5.42 26.88 -7.28
CA ASN A 461 -5.76 28.20 -6.76
C ASN A 461 -5.48 28.27 -5.25
N ASN A 462 -4.50 29.09 -4.87
CA ASN A 462 -4.05 29.24 -3.48
C ASN A 462 -5.11 29.85 -2.54
N ALA A 463 -6.15 30.48 -3.08
CA ALA A 463 -7.29 30.97 -2.30
C ALA A 463 -8.31 29.85 -1.98
N LYS A 464 -8.22 28.70 -2.66
CA LYS A 464 -9.13 27.56 -2.47
C LYS A 464 -8.45 26.39 -1.75
N MET A 465 -7.15 26.16 -2.01
CA MET A 465 -6.39 25.01 -1.52
C MET A 465 -4.98 25.40 -1.07
N CYS A 466 -4.52 24.81 0.03
CA CYS A 466 -3.12 24.89 0.46
C CYS A 466 -2.47 23.51 0.33
N LEU A 467 -1.63 23.34 -0.70
CA LEU A 467 -0.78 22.17 -0.84
C LEU A 467 0.46 22.32 0.05
N LEU A 468 1.03 21.22 0.54
CA LEU A 468 2.37 21.23 1.13
C LEU A 468 3.44 21.10 0.06
N ASN A 469 4.71 21.31 0.43
CA ASN A 469 5.84 21.05 -0.45
C ASN A 469 5.95 19.55 -0.76
N ASN A 470 6.62 19.22 -1.85
CA ASN A 470 6.91 17.85 -2.31
C ASN A 470 5.71 17.10 -2.90
N ILE A 471 4.88 17.81 -3.69
CA ILE A 471 3.79 17.17 -4.43
C ILE A 471 4.30 16.55 -5.72
N HIS A 472 3.86 15.32 -5.98
CA HIS A 472 3.95 14.61 -7.24
C HIS A 472 2.60 14.76 -7.95
N LEU A 473 2.59 15.43 -9.08
CA LEU A 473 1.37 15.73 -9.84
C LEU A 473 1.33 14.93 -11.13
N HIS A 474 0.18 14.29 -11.39
CA HIS A 474 -0.17 13.75 -12.69
C HIS A 474 -1.32 14.56 -13.29
N VAL A 475 -1.12 15.15 -14.46
CA VAL A 475 -2.14 16.01 -15.11
C VAL A 475 -1.97 16.04 -16.63
N ASP A 476 -3.06 16.29 -17.35
CA ASP A 476 -3.02 16.58 -18.79
C ASP A 476 -2.38 17.95 -19.04
N TYR A 477 -1.43 18.01 -19.99
CA TYR A 477 -0.70 19.24 -20.30
C TYR A 477 -1.62 20.39 -20.74
N ASN A 478 -2.59 20.11 -21.61
CA ASN A 478 -3.46 21.16 -22.16
C ASN A 478 -4.38 21.73 -21.07
N THR A 479 -4.88 20.86 -20.19
CA THR A 479 -5.65 21.29 -19.02
C THR A 479 -4.80 22.18 -18.11
N LEU A 480 -3.56 21.77 -17.81
CA LEU A 480 -2.67 22.56 -16.98
C LEU A 480 -2.34 23.93 -17.61
N GLN A 481 -2.09 23.96 -18.92
CA GLN A 481 -1.83 25.19 -19.67
C GLN A 481 -3.02 26.16 -19.59
N ARG A 482 -4.26 25.67 -19.76
CA ARG A 482 -5.46 26.52 -19.64
C ARG A 482 -5.65 27.06 -18.23
N VAL A 483 -5.54 26.20 -17.21
CA VAL A 483 -5.74 26.58 -15.80
C VAL A 483 -4.69 27.57 -15.29
N THR A 484 -3.47 27.49 -15.80
CA THR A 484 -2.37 28.38 -15.42
C THR A 484 -2.30 29.65 -16.28
N ASP A 485 -3.25 29.84 -17.21
CA ASP A 485 -3.23 30.89 -18.24
C ASP A 485 -1.87 30.94 -18.96
N ASN A 486 -1.51 29.84 -19.62
CA ASN A 486 -0.21 29.64 -20.26
C ASN A 486 0.97 29.86 -19.29
N PHE A 487 0.86 29.37 -18.05
CA PHE A 487 1.89 29.51 -17.02
C PHE A 487 2.20 30.96 -16.63
N THR A 488 1.19 31.83 -16.65
CA THR A 488 1.32 33.25 -16.25
C THR A 488 0.47 33.64 -15.05
N SER A 489 -0.48 32.80 -14.64
CA SER A 489 -1.41 33.12 -13.53
C SER A 489 -0.73 33.15 -12.17
N ASP A 490 -0.80 34.27 -11.45
CA ASP A 490 -0.25 34.39 -10.09
C ASP A 490 -1.05 33.59 -9.05
N ALA A 491 -2.35 33.39 -9.29
CA ALA A 491 -3.25 32.70 -8.35
C ALA A 491 -2.89 31.22 -8.17
N THR A 492 -2.37 30.59 -9.23
CA THR A 492 -2.00 29.17 -9.24
C THR A 492 -0.51 28.93 -9.00
N ARG A 493 0.33 29.95 -9.25
CA ARG A 493 1.80 29.90 -9.16
C ARG A 493 2.32 29.38 -7.80
N MET A 494 1.71 29.82 -6.70
CA MET A 494 2.16 29.48 -5.35
C MET A 494 2.04 27.97 -5.04
N ASN A 495 0.99 27.31 -5.52
CA ASN A 495 0.85 25.86 -5.34
C ASN A 495 1.66 25.10 -6.38
N CYS A 496 1.83 25.63 -7.59
CA CYS A 496 2.73 25.05 -8.59
C CYS A 496 4.18 24.98 -8.11
N PHE A 497 4.65 26.00 -7.39
CA PHE A 497 6.01 26.04 -6.82
C PHE A 497 6.31 24.88 -5.86
N LYS A 498 5.27 24.26 -5.28
CA LYS A 498 5.39 23.17 -4.30
C LYS A 498 5.52 21.79 -4.93
N ILE A 499 5.38 21.70 -6.26
CA ILE A 499 5.49 20.45 -7.01
C ILE A 499 6.96 20.12 -7.27
N VAL A 500 7.35 18.90 -6.92
CA VAL A 500 8.72 18.37 -7.10
C VAL A 500 8.80 17.32 -8.21
N CYS A 501 7.67 16.75 -8.61
CA CYS A 501 7.60 15.84 -9.74
C CYS A 501 6.32 16.14 -10.52
N LEU A 502 6.47 16.41 -11.81
CA LEU A 502 5.38 16.76 -12.71
C LEU A 502 5.37 15.75 -13.86
N ILE A 503 4.37 14.88 -13.89
CA ILE A 503 4.17 13.88 -14.95
C ILE A 503 3.08 14.41 -15.88
N LEU A 504 3.49 14.74 -17.11
CA LEU A 504 2.62 15.35 -18.10
C LEU A 504 2.21 14.36 -19.18
N TYR A 505 0.92 14.28 -19.42
CA TYR A 505 0.36 13.51 -20.53
C TYR A 505 0.08 14.45 -21.71
N ASN A 506 0.24 13.93 -22.93
CA ASN A 506 0.07 14.68 -24.18
C ASN A 506 1.00 15.90 -24.32
N LYS A 507 2.20 15.81 -23.75
CA LYS A 507 3.18 16.89 -23.72
C LYS A 507 3.77 17.15 -25.12
N PRO A 508 3.74 18.39 -25.63
CA PRO A 508 4.55 18.78 -26.80
C PRO A 508 6.03 18.92 -26.41
N GLU A 509 6.91 19.28 -27.36
CA GLU A 509 8.30 19.62 -27.06
C GLU A 509 8.38 20.68 -25.95
N LEU A 510 9.34 20.54 -25.03
CA LEU A 510 9.45 21.32 -23.78
C LEU A 510 9.39 22.84 -24.01
N CYS A 511 8.40 23.50 -23.40
CA CYS A 511 8.31 24.96 -23.33
C CYS A 511 9.18 25.52 -22.20
N LEU A 512 9.93 26.60 -22.45
CA LEU A 512 10.78 27.26 -21.44
C LEU A 512 9.96 27.80 -20.26
N ASP A 513 8.78 28.35 -20.52
CA ASP A 513 7.89 28.96 -19.51
C ASP A 513 7.44 27.94 -18.44
N LEU A 514 7.37 26.66 -18.80
CA LEU A 514 7.00 25.59 -17.88
C LEU A 514 8.03 25.43 -16.76
N LYS A 515 9.33 25.57 -17.07
CA LYS A 515 10.40 25.39 -16.08
C LYS A 515 10.42 26.53 -15.07
N ASP A 516 10.13 27.75 -15.51
CA ASP A 516 10.05 28.92 -14.64
C ASP A 516 8.84 28.86 -13.70
N TYR A 517 7.76 28.23 -14.15
CA TYR A 517 6.53 28.05 -13.38
C TYR A 517 6.62 26.88 -12.38
N PHE A 518 7.43 25.87 -12.70
CA PHE A 518 7.71 24.70 -11.84
C PHE A 518 9.22 24.55 -11.56
N PRO A 519 9.85 25.50 -10.85
CA PRO A 519 11.31 25.60 -10.76
C PRO A 519 11.97 24.42 -10.01
N HIS A 520 11.21 23.71 -9.19
CA HIS A 520 11.67 22.57 -8.40
C HIS A 520 11.22 21.22 -8.94
N ALA A 521 10.40 21.20 -10.00
CA ALA A 521 9.83 19.96 -10.49
C ALA A 521 10.80 19.23 -11.43
N GLU A 522 10.99 17.94 -11.18
CA GLU A 522 11.41 17.01 -12.21
C GLU A 522 10.23 16.79 -13.18
N ILE A 523 10.37 17.27 -14.42
CA ILE A 523 9.31 17.19 -15.42
C ILE A 523 9.52 15.94 -16.27
N ARG A 524 8.59 15.00 -16.21
CA ARG A 524 8.59 13.76 -16.97
C ARG A 524 7.52 13.79 -18.06
#